data_AF-E1ZA87-F1
#
_entry.id   AF-E1ZA87-F1
#
_cell.length_a   1.000
_cell.length_b   1.000
_cell.length_c   1.000
_cell.angle_alpha   90.00
_cell.angle_beta   90.00
_cell.angle_gamma   90.00
#
_symmetry.space_group_name_H-M   'P 1'
#
loop_
_entity.id
_entity.type
_entity.pdbx_description
1 polymer ?
#
loop_
_entity_poly.entity_id
_entity_poly.type
_entity_poly.pdbx_seq_one_letter_code
_entity_poly.pdbx_strand_id
1 'polypeptide(L)'
;PCSTLYCADRFAGKTRAWVMSYPWVAYCAPYLSGMTQDKCGKLLRMTNNRTGARTVVRMVDMCGHSAIDADQQSAFIPLDTDRQGYFDGDLSVTLELVAC
;
A
#
# COMPACT_ATOMS: atom_id res chain seq x y z
N PRO A 1 3.63 -18.17 4.80
CA PRO A 1 4.81 -17.46 4.25
C PRO A 1 5.20 -16.28 5.16
N CYS A 2 6.46 -16.22 5.59
CA CYS A 2 7.01 -15.05 6.27
C CYS A 2 7.58 -14.10 5.21
N SER A 3 7.16 -12.83 5.20
CA SER A 3 7.71 -11.78 4.36
C SER A 3 8.76 -10.99 5.14
N THR A 4 9.87 -10.65 4.51
CA THR A 4 10.80 -9.64 5.04
C THR A 4 10.23 -8.27 4.71
N LEU A 5 10.01 -7.44 5.72
CA LEU A 5 9.42 -6.11 5.57
C LEU A 5 10.39 -5.06 6.10
N TYR A 6 10.59 -3.97 5.36
CA TYR A 6 11.35 -2.81 5.82
C TYR A 6 10.85 -2.26 7.16
N CYS A 7 9.56 -2.42 7.46
CA CYS A 7 8.93 -1.95 8.69
C CYS A 7 8.85 -2.98 9.83
N ALA A 8 9.45 -4.17 9.68
CA ALA A 8 9.32 -5.25 10.67
C ALA A 8 9.67 -4.80 12.10
N ASP A 9 10.77 -4.07 12.27
CA ASP A 9 11.23 -3.57 13.58
C ASP A 9 10.24 -2.57 14.20
N ARG A 10 9.56 -1.77 13.38
CA ARG A 10 8.54 -0.81 13.85
C ARG A 10 7.25 -1.50 14.29
N PHE A 11 7.06 -2.75 13.89
CA PHE A 11 5.90 -3.55 14.26
C PHE A 11 6.18 -4.54 15.40
N ALA A 12 7.40 -4.54 15.96
CA ALA A 12 7.72 -5.32 17.15
C ALA A 12 6.74 -5.03 18.30
N GLY A 13 6.21 -6.09 18.92
CA GLY A 13 5.23 -6.00 20.01
C GLY A 13 3.78 -5.73 19.58
N LYS A 14 3.50 -5.52 18.29
CA LYS A 14 2.13 -5.38 17.78
C LYS A 14 1.49 -6.74 17.55
N THR A 15 0.19 -6.84 17.81
CA THR A 15 -0.55 -8.09 17.58
C THR A 15 -0.71 -8.36 16.09
N ARG A 16 -0.81 -9.64 15.71
CA ARG A 16 -1.14 -10.04 14.33
C ARG A 16 -2.41 -9.33 13.82
N ALA A 17 -3.43 -9.21 14.67
CA ALA A 17 -4.66 -8.51 14.33
C ALA A 17 -4.42 -7.03 13.97
N TRP A 18 -3.52 -6.35 14.68
CA TRP A 18 -3.14 -4.99 14.33
C TRP A 18 -2.39 -4.92 12.99
N VAL A 19 -1.41 -5.81 12.76
CA VAL A 19 -0.62 -5.76 11.51
C VAL A 19 -1.50 -6.05 10.30
N MET A 20 -2.46 -6.97 10.43
CA MET A 20 -3.39 -7.38 9.36
C MET A 20 -4.67 -6.54 9.27
N SER A 21 -4.81 -5.46 10.06
CA SER A 21 -6.05 -4.66 10.13
C SER A 21 -6.39 -3.89 8.85
N TYR A 22 -5.40 -3.66 7.98
CA TYR A 22 -5.56 -3.01 6.69
C TYR A 22 -4.78 -3.80 5.64
N PRO A 23 -5.21 -3.78 4.37
CA PRO A 23 -4.40 -4.24 3.24
C PRO A 23 -3.02 -3.60 3.25
N TRP A 24 -2.03 -4.29 2.70
CA TRP A 24 -0.64 -3.87 2.76
C TRP A 24 -0.18 -3.18 1.48
N VAL A 25 0.79 -2.28 1.63
CA VAL A 25 1.48 -1.65 0.50
C VAL A 25 2.99 -1.50 0.79
N ALA A 26 3.82 -1.77 -0.21
CA ALA A 26 5.20 -1.30 -0.26
C ALA A 26 5.21 0.08 -0.93
N TYR A 27 5.85 1.06 -0.30
CA TYR A 27 5.74 2.46 -0.69
C TYR A 27 7.08 3.00 -1.23
N CYS A 28 7.10 3.62 -2.40
CA CYS A 28 8.32 4.28 -2.94
C CYS A 28 8.03 5.56 -3.71
N ALA A 29 6.78 6.00 -3.74
CA ALA A 29 6.38 7.10 -4.58
C ALA A 29 7.21 8.35 -4.22
N PRO A 30 8.06 8.83 -5.15
CA PRO A 30 9.03 9.89 -4.85
C PRO A 30 8.34 11.23 -4.58
N TYR A 31 7.14 11.43 -5.14
CA TYR A 31 6.35 12.64 -4.95
C TYR A 31 5.83 12.85 -3.52
N LEU A 32 5.79 11.82 -2.66
CA LEU A 32 5.61 11.99 -1.20
C LEU A 32 6.88 11.66 -0.41
N SER A 33 8.05 11.96 -0.98
CA SER A 33 9.36 11.80 -0.34
C SER A 33 9.77 10.35 -0.04
N GLY A 34 9.34 9.37 -0.85
CA GLY A 34 9.78 7.96 -0.78
C GLY A 34 9.45 7.27 0.55
N MET A 35 10.01 6.09 0.80
CA MET A 35 9.84 5.41 2.10
C MET A 35 10.85 5.89 3.14
N THR A 36 10.42 5.98 4.38
CA THR A 36 11.26 6.23 5.55
C THR A 36 10.72 5.46 6.76
N GLN A 37 11.57 5.20 7.74
CA GLN A 37 11.18 4.45 8.95
C GLN A 37 10.02 5.10 9.74
N ASP A 38 9.86 6.42 9.69
CA ASP A 38 8.72 7.11 10.34
C ASP A 38 7.39 6.94 9.59
N LYS A 39 7.42 6.49 8.34
CA LYS A 39 6.20 6.21 7.55
C LYS A 39 5.65 4.81 7.80
N CYS A 40 6.45 3.92 8.39
CA CYS A 40 6.03 2.58 8.74
C CYS A 40 4.75 2.58 9.59
N GLY A 41 3.71 1.91 9.08
CA GLY A 41 2.43 1.76 9.76
C GLY A 41 1.45 2.91 9.55
N LYS A 42 1.85 4.02 8.91
CA LYS A 42 0.89 5.07 8.50
C LYS A 42 -0.03 4.52 7.40
N LEU A 43 -1.19 5.15 7.29
CA LEU A 43 -2.24 4.76 6.34
C LEU A 43 -2.21 5.65 5.11
N LEU A 44 -2.53 5.03 3.97
CA LEU A 44 -2.56 5.67 2.68
C LEU A 44 -3.90 5.34 2.01
N ARG A 45 -4.64 6.36 1.60
CA ARG A 45 -5.80 6.21 0.73
C ARG A 45 -5.33 6.15 -0.72
N MET A 46 -5.67 5.05 -1.38
CA MET A 46 -5.47 4.84 -2.81
C MET A 46 -6.81 5.05 -3.51
N THR A 47 -6.85 5.91 -4.52
CA THR A 47 -8.02 6.12 -5.38
C THR A 47 -7.67 5.74 -6.82
N ASN A 48 -8.39 4.79 -7.41
CA ASN A 48 -8.26 4.47 -8.83
C ASN A 48 -8.76 5.65 -9.65
N ASN A 49 -7.88 6.27 -10.43
CA ASN A 49 -8.20 7.49 -11.18
C ASN A 49 -9.24 7.26 -12.28
N ARG A 50 -9.38 6.01 -12.74
CA ARG A 50 -10.27 5.65 -13.84
C ARG A 50 -11.67 5.26 -13.37
N THR A 51 -11.77 4.51 -12.26
CA THR A 51 -13.07 4.02 -11.74
C THR A 51 -13.58 4.81 -10.53
N GLY A 52 -12.71 5.59 -9.88
CA GLY A 52 -13.02 6.26 -8.61
C GLY A 52 -13.10 5.31 -7.41
N ALA A 53 -12.83 4.00 -7.58
CA ALA A 53 -12.75 3.05 -6.48
C ALA A 53 -11.66 3.44 -5.50
N ARG A 54 -11.85 3.13 -4.21
CA ARG A 54 -10.94 3.55 -3.13
C ARG A 54 -10.65 2.42 -2.17
N THR A 55 -9.44 2.41 -1.63
CA THR A 55 -9.04 1.55 -0.52
C THR A 55 -8.08 2.28 0.40
N VAL A 56 -8.01 1.88 1.67
CA VAL A 56 -7.04 2.39 2.64
C VAL A 56 -6.07 1.26 2.97
N VAL A 57 -4.79 1.51 2.75
CA VAL A 57 -3.72 0.53 2.92
C VAL A 57 -2.73 0.99 3.99
N ARG A 58 -2.05 0.04 4.63
CA ARG A 58 -0.97 0.31 5.57
C ARG A 58 0.38 0.19 4.86
N MET A 59 1.22 1.21 5.00
CA MET A 59 2.60 1.14 4.52
C MET A 59 3.40 0.21 5.42
N VAL A 60 3.82 -0.92 4.86
CA VAL A 60 4.53 -1.98 5.60
C VAL A 60 5.92 -2.25 5.03
N ASP A 61 6.22 -1.76 3.83
CA ASP A 61 7.49 -2.08 3.16
C ASP A 61 7.98 -0.95 2.25
N MET A 62 9.19 -1.11 1.74
CA MET A 62 9.81 -0.32 0.70
C MET A 62 10.00 -1.18 -0.56
N CYS A 63 9.56 -0.68 -1.70
CA CYS A 63 9.82 -1.22 -3.05
C CYS A 63 11.12 -0.64 -3.69
N GLY A 64 11.42 -1.02 -4.94
CA GLY A 64 12.64 -0.61 -5.65
C GLY A 64 12.43 0.34 -6.85
N HIS A 65 11.21 0.81 -7.10
CA HIS A 65 10.87 1.65 -8.27
C HIS A 65 10.02 2.85 -7.87
N SER A 66 9.87 3.83 -8.76
CA SER A 66 9.15 5.10 -8.47
C SER A 66 7.62 4.96 -8.42
N ALA A 67 7.09 3.95 -7.72
CA ALA A 67 5.66 3.70 -7.57
C ALA A 67 5.32 3.11 -6.18
N ILE A 68 4.26 2.30 -6.10
CA ILE A 68 3.86 1.52 -4.93
C ILE A 68 3.53 0.09 -5.36
N ASP A 69 3.73 -0.88 -4.47
CA ASP A 69 3.27 -2.26 -4.68
C ASP A 69 2.19 -2.60 -3.66
N ALA A 70 0.93 -2.62 -4.12
CA ALA A 70 -0.20 -2.99 -3.30
C ALA A 70 -0.33 -4.51 -3.25
N ASP A 71 -0.71 -5.06 -2.08
CA ASP A 71 -1.03 -6.48 -1.97
C ASP A 71 -2.11 -6.87 -2.99
N GLN A 72 -1.84 -7.93 -3.75
CA GLN A 72 -2.65 -8.29 -4.91
C GLN A 72 -4.10 -8.59 -4.54
N GLN A 73 -4.33 -9.37 -3.48
CA GLN A 73 -5.64 -9.90 -3.13
C GLN A 73 -6.46 -8.90 -2.31
N SER A 74 -5.82 -8.19 -1.38
CA SER A 74 -6.51 -7.33 -0.42
C SER A 74 -6.56 -5.86 -0.84
N ALA A 75 -5.70 -5.42 -1.77
CA ALA A 75 -5.67 -4.03 -2.24
C ALA A 75 -5.87 -3.90 -3.76
N PHE A 76 -5.04 -4.55 -4.59
CA PHE A 76 -5.05 -4.33 -6.04
C PHE A 76 -6.33 -4.81 -6.72
N ILE A 77 -6.69 -6.09 -6.58
CA ILE A 77 -7.88 -6.68 -7.23
C ILE A 77 -9.17 -5.94 -6.82
N PRO A 78 -9.41 -5.63 -5.52
CA PRO A 78 -10.59 -4.86 -5.11
C PRO A 78 -10.62 -3.43 -5.69
N LEU A 79 -9.46 -2.84 -5.96
CA LEU A 79 -9.33 -1.49 -6.50
C LEU A 79 -9.47 -1.45 -8.03
N ASP A 80 -9.14 -2.54 -8.72
CA ASP A 80 -9.25 -2.71 -10.17
C ASP A 80 -10.65 -3.21 -10.61
N THR A 81 -11.67 -2.40 -10.33
CA THR A 81 -13.09 -2.82 -10.40
C THR A 81 -13.60 -3.17 -11.80
N ASP A 82 -12.89 -2.85 -12.88
CA ASP A 82 -13.24 -3.25 -14.25
C ASP A 82 -12.13 -4.05 -14.96
N ARG A 83 -11.09 -4.47 -14.21
CA ARG A 83 -9.98 -5.31 -14.65
C ARG A 83 -8.98 -4.69 -15.62
N GLN A 84 -9.08 -3.39 -15.92
CA GLN A 84 -8.15 -2.77 -16.86
C GLN A 84 -6.71 -2.76 -16.31
N GLY A 85 -6.53 -2.58 -15.00
CA GLY A 85 -5.19 -2.59 -14.41
C GLY A 85 -4.50 -3.94 -14.45
N TYR A 86 -5.27 -5.03 -14.36
CA TYR A 86 -4.75 -6.38 -14.59
C TYR A 86 -4.23 -6.56 -16.02
N PHE A 87 -4.92 -5.99 -17.02
CA PHE A 87 -4.48 -6.06 -18.42
C PHE A 87 -3.27 -5.15 -18.71
N ASP A 88 -3.23 -3.97 -18.10
CA ASP A 88 -2.15 -2.99 -18.28
C ASP A 88 -0.91 -3.34 -17.47
N GLY A 89 -1.07 -4.15 -16.41
CA GLY A 89 -0.01 -4.52 -15.47
C GLY A 89 0.18 -3.51 -14.33
N ASP A 90 -0.55 -2.39 -14.32
CA ASP A 90 -0.54 -1.38 -13.27
C ASP A 90 -1.87 -0.64 -13.12
N LEU A 91 -1.97 0.23 -12.11
CA LEU A 91 -3.11 1.13 -11.92
C LEU A 91 -2.61 2.57 -11.78
N SER A 92 -3.22 3.49 -12.53
CA SER A 92 -3.11 4.91 -12.23
C SER A 92 -3.93 5.25 -10.99
N VAL A 93 -3.25 5.65 -9.91
CA VAL A 93 -3.88 5.97 -8.62
C VAL A 93 -3.47 7.34 -8.09
N THR A 94 -4.40 7.98 -7.40
CA THR A 94 -4.12 9.13 -6.52
C THR A 94 -3.86 8.61 -5.10
N LEU A 95 -2.78 9.09 -4.48
CA LEU A 95 -2.34 8.68 -3.15
C LEU A 95 -2.47 9.82 -2.15
N GLU A 96 -3.02 9.53 -0.98
CA GLU A 96 -3.21 10.51 0.09
C GLU A 96 -2.91 9.90 1.45
N LEU A 97 -2.06 10.54 2.25
CA LEU A 97 -1.85 10.15 3.65
C LEU A 97 -3.12 10.45 4.44
N VAL A 98 -3.59 9.46 5.20
CA VAL A 98 -4.77 9.61 6.06
C VAL A 98 -4.39 9.46 7.53
N ALA A 99 -5.05 10.22 8.39
CA ALA A 99 -4.94 10.03 9.83
C ALA A 99 -5.55 8.67 10.21
N CYS A 100 -4.87 7.96 11.11
CA CYS A 100 -5.38 6.75 11.73
C CYS A 100 -6.49 7.06 12.73
#